data_AF-A0A1R2AKX1-F1
#
_entry.id   AF-A0A1R2AKX1-F1
#
_cell.length_a   1.000
_cell.length_b   1.000
_cell.length_c   1.000
_cell.angle_alpha   90.00
_cell.angle_beta   90.00
_cell.angle_gamma   90.00
#
_symmetry.space_group_name_H-M   'P 1'
#
loop_
_entity.id
_entity.type
_entity.pdbx_description
1 polymer ?
#
loop_
_entity_poly.entity_id
_entity_poly.type
_entity_poly.pdbx_seq_one_letter_code
_entity_poly.pdbx_strand_id
1 'polypeptide(L)'
;MIFAFTLLILSFAAKFMQEINPLGIGPTPRDSASIAYSSKSNLIFVFGGKSTIDLDDLWVFDLALLKWNIIYPNSQSPQSRTNAGGFYYNEKEEFCI
;
A
#
# COMPACT_ATOMS: atom_id res chain seq x y z
N MET A 1 -7.09 40.67 -21.05
CA MET A 1 -7.55 39.81 -19.93
C MET A 1 -7.64 38.33 -20.34
N ILE A 2 -6.65 37.80 -21.07
CA ILE A 2 -6.65 36.40 -21.57
C ILE A 2 -5.43 35.60 -21.05
N PHE A 3 -4.55 36.22 -20.25
CA PHE A 3 -3.35 35.56 -19.72
C PHE A 3 -3.56 34.80 -18.39
N ALA A 4 -4.74 34.91 -17.76
CA ALA A 4 -5.01 34.27 -16.46
C ALA A 4 -5.62 32.86 -16.57
N PHE A 5 -6.19 32.49 -17.72
CA PHE A 5 -6.87 31.19 -17.89
C PHE A 5 -5.91 30.06 -18.33
N THR A 6 -4.78 30.39 -18.96
CA THR A 6 -3.77 29.40 -19.36
C THR A 6 -2.96 28.86 -18.18
N LEU A 7 -2.85 29.61 -17.07
CA LEU A 7 -2.17 29.16 -15.86
C LEU A 7 -2.96 28.10 -15.07
N LEU A 8 -4.28 28.04 -15.27
CA LEU A 8 -5.19 27.13 -14.55
C LEU A 8 -5.24 25.72 -15.18
N ILE A 9 -4.74 25.58 -16.41
CA ILE A 9 -4.64 24.28 -17.12
C ILE A 9 -3.28 23.61 -16.81
N LEU A 10 -2.30 24.36 -16.31
CA LEU A 10 -0.97 23.88 -15.97
C LEU A 10 -0.85 23.26 -14.57
N SER A 11 -1.97 22.98 -13.88
CA SER A 11 -1.97 22.01 -12.79
C SER A 11 -1.94 20.55 -13.31
N PHE A 12 -1.61 20.35 -14.59
CA PHE A 12 -1.41 19.06 -15.22
C PHE A 12 -0.27 18.30 -14.53
N ALA A 13 -0.66 17.54 -13.50
CA ALA A 13 0.01 16.38 -12.94
C ALA A 13 1.52 16.36 -13.13
N ALA A 14 2.23 17.25 -12.43
CA ALA A 14 3.64 17.03 -12.22
C ALA A 14 3.76 15.75 -11.37
N LYS A 15 4.09 14.64 -12.02
CA LYS A 15 4.27 13.33 -11.40
C LYS A 15 5.59 13.34 -10.65
N PHE A 16 5.59 13.99 -9.50
CA PHE A 16 6.72 13.96 -8.59
C PHE A 16 6.67 12.66 -7.81
N MET A 17 7.79 11.92 -7.81
CA MET A 17 8.02 10.92 -6.78
C MET A 17 8.14 11.69 -5.46
N GLN A 18 7.13 11.55 -4.62
CA GLN A 18 7.16 12.06 -3.26
C GLN A 18 7.67 10.93 -2.37
N GLU A 19 8.81 11.12 -1.72
CA GLU A 19 9.22 10.21 -0.67
C GLU A 19 8.18 10.22 0.45
N ILE A 20 7.67 9.05 0.75
CA ILE A 20 6.68 8.88 1.80
C ILE A 20 7.43 8.73 3.12
N ASN A 21 7.46 9.82 3.89
CA ASN A 21 7.97 9.89 5.26
C ASN A 21 9.38 9.28 5.48
N PRO A 22 10.48 10.06 5.34
CA PRO A 22 11.85 9.56 5.51
C PRO A 22 12.19 9.09 6.94
N LEU A 23 11.30 9.32 7.91
CA LEU A 23 11.42 8.88 9.31
C LEU A 23 10.35 7.84 9.69
N GLY A 24 9.57 7.35 8.72
CA GLY A 24 8.40 6.52 8.95
C GLY A 24 8.71 5.05 9.25
N ILE A 25 7.92 4.46 10.15
CA ILE A 25 7.80 3.02 10.30
C ILE A 25 7.12 2.49 9.03
N GLY A 26 7.69 1.49 8.37
CA GLY A 26 7.14 0.88 7.17
C GLY A 26 7.71 -0.51 6.93
N PRO A 27 7.19 -1.24 5.93
CA PRO A 27 7.72 -2.55 5.59
C PRO A 27 9.20 -2.48 5.25
N THR A 28 9.96 -3.47 5.68
CA THR A 28 11.31 -3.70 5.19
C THR A 28 11.32 -3.83 3.66
N PRO A 29 12.40 -3.44 2.98
CA PRO A 29 12.58 -3.70 1.56
C PRO A 29 12.33 -5.19 1.27
N ARG A 30 11.45 -5.45 0.30
CA ARG A 30 10.97 -6.79 -0.03
C ARG A 30 10.63 -6.90 -1.52
N ASP A 31 10.85 -8.08 -2.09
CA ASP A 31 10.35 -8.47 -3.41
C ASP A 31 9.20 -9.48 -3.29
N SER A 32 8.51 -9.72 -4.40
CA SER A 32 7.51 -10.79 -4.52
C SER A 32 6.42 -10.82 -3.43
N ALA A 33 6.11 -9.67 -2.83
CA ALA A 33 5.04 -9.52 -1.86
C ALA A 33 3.68 -9.51 -2.57
N SER A 34 2.64 -10.01 -1.87
CA SER A 34 1.26 -9.90 -2.33
C SER A 34 0.72 -8.51 -2.03
N ILE A 35 0.05 -7.89 -3.00
CA ILE A 35 -0.49 -6.53 -2.88
C ILE A 35 -1.95 -6.51 -3.31
N ALA A 36 -2.80 -5.88 -2.51
CA ALA A 36 -4.20 -5.60 -2.89
C ALA A 36 -4.63 -4.20 -2.46
N TYR A 37 -5.56 -3.61 -3.20
CA TYR A 37 -6.12 -2.29 -2.92
C TYR A 37 -7.60 -2.42 -2.50
N SER A 38 -7.95 -1.78 -1.38
CA SER A 38 -9.34 -1.57 -0.98
C SER A 38 -9.82 -0.19 -1.40
N SER A 39 -10.75 -0.16 -2.35
CA SER A 39 -11.40 1.08 -2.78
C SER A 39 -12.34 1.68 -1.73
N LYS A 40 -12.86 0.86 -0.81
CA LYS A 40 -13.81 1.29 0.22
C LYS A 40 -13.12 2.08 1.33
N SER A 41 -11.95 1.62 1.76
CA SER A 41 -11.16 2.24 2.84
C SER A 41 -9.97 3.06 2.34
N ASN A 42 -9.69 3.05 1.03
CA ASN A 42 -8.55 3.71 0.42
C ASN A 42 -7.21 3.23 1.02
N LEU A 43 -7.10 1.91 1.19
CA LEU A 43 -5.96 1.24 1.82
C LEU A 43 -5.26 0.31 0.82
N ILE A 44 -3.93 0.24 0.88
CA ILE A 44 -3.13 -0.76 0.18
C ILE A 44 -2.62 -1.77 1.20
N PHE A 45 -2.91 -3.05 0.97
CA PHE A 45 -2.43 -4.17 1.77
C PHE A 45 -1.19 -4.77 1.13
N VAL A 46 -0.18 -5.08 1.94
CA VAL A 46 1.06 -5.74 1.52
C VAL A 46 1.32 -6.89 2.47
N PHE A 47 1.34 -8.12 1.95
CA PHE A 47 1.60 -9.33 2.73
C PHE A 47 2.83 -10.07 2.25
N GLY A 48 3.66 -10.49 3.21
CA GLY A 48 4.77 -11.39 2.99
C GLY A 48 5.77 -10.87 1.97
N GLY A 49 6.20 -11.74 1.06
CA GLY A 49 7.32 -11.48 0.16
C GLY A 49 8.64 -11.92 0.77
N LYS A 50 9.75 -11.45 0.20
CA LYS A 50 11.09 -11.81 0.66
C LYS A 50 11.98 -10.60 0.82
N SER A 51 12.64 -10.58 1.97
CA SER A 51 13.74 -9.67 2.28
C SER A 51 15.01 -10.50 2.43
N THR A 52 15.75 -10.38 3.54
CA THR A 52 16.78 -11.35 3.92
C THR A 52 16.22 -12.75 4.19
N ILE A 53 14.94 -12.81 4.58
CA ILE A 53 14.15 -14.03 4.83
C ILE A 53 12.77 -13.89 4.16
N ASP A 54 12.06 -15.01 4.03
CA ASP A 54 10.64 -15.00 3.65
C ASP A 54 9.82 -14.41 4.80
N LEU A 55 8.87 -13.54 4.46
CA LEU A 55 8.08 -12.75 5.40
C LEU A 55 6.62 -13.25 5.46
N ASP A 56 5.98 -13.02 6.59
CA ASP A 56 4.57 -13.32 6.88
C ASP A 56 3.82 -12.14 7.53
N ASP A 57 4.43 -10.95 7.56
CA ASP A 57 3.83 -9.74 8.09
C ASP A 57 2.78 -9.17 7.11
N LEU A 58 1.76 -8.53 7.68
CA LEU A 58 0.75 -7.78 6.94
C LEU A 58 0.90 -6.29 7.26
N TRP A 59 1.22 -5.52 6.22
CA TRP A 59 1.26 -4.07 6.29
C TRP A 59 0.07 -3.47 5.56
N VAL A 60 -0.39 -2.33 6.06
CA VAL A 60 -1.39 -1.50 5.40
C VAL A 60 -0.87 -0.09 5.22
N PHE A 61 -1.01 0.44 4.01
CA PHE A 61 -0.73 1.84 3.70
C PHE A 61 -2.04 2.59 3.55
N ASP A 62 -2.21 3.63 4.36
CA ASP A 62 -3.32 4.57 4.26
C ASP A 62 -2.97 5.64 3.23
N LEU A 63 -3.71 5.66 2.10
CA LEU A 63 -3.48 6.62 1.01
C LEU A 63 -3.97 8.03 1.33
N ALA A 64 -4.84 8.20 2.34
CA ALA A 64 -5.29 9.51 2.79
C ALA A 64 -4.29 10.15 3.76
N LEU A 65 -3.75 9.36 4.69
CA LEU A 65 -2.79 9.81 5.69
C LEU A 65 -1.33 9.70 5.26
N LEU A 66 -1.07 8.95 4.18
CA LEU A 66 0.25 8.61 3.68
C LEU A 66 1.12 7.93 4.75
N LYS A 67 0.55 6.96 5.45
CA LYS A 67 1.19 6.25 6.58
C LYS A 67 1.04 4.75 6.48
N TRP A 68 2.11 4.05 6.85
CA TRP A 68 2.10 2.62 7.04
C TRP A 68 1.67 2.25 8.46
N ASN A 69 0.95 1.14 8.58
CA ASN A 69 0.64 0.49 9.85
C ASN A 69 0.85 -1.01 9.69
N ILE A 70 1.36 -1.67 10.73
CA ILE A 70 1.44 -3.12 10.79
C ILE A 70 0.14 -3.69 11.37
N ILE A 71 -0.37 -4.76 10.76
CA ILE A 71 -1.57 -5.45 11.21
C ILE A 71 -1.16 -6.77 11.85
N TYR A 72 -1.58 -6.97 13.09
CA TYR A 72 -1.49 -8.25 13.77
C TYR A 72 -2.85 -8.93 13.70
N PRO A 73 -3.01 -10.01 12.91
CA PRO A 73 -4.28 -10.72 12.85
C PRO A 73 -4.58 -11.41 14.18
N ASN A 74 -5.85 -11.43 14.56
CA ASN A 74 -6.34 -12.10 15.77
C ASN A 74 -6.56 -13.62 15.56
N SER A 75 -6.26 -14.14 14.37
CA SER A 75 -6.41 -15.53 13.95
C SER A 75 -5.09 -16.09 13.42
N GLN A 76 -5.09 -17.35 13.00
CA GLN A 76 -3.89 -17.96 12.44
C GLN A 76 -3.50 -17.30 11.12
N SER A 77 -2.38 -16.58 11.13
CA SER A 77 -1.80 -15.96 9.94
C SER A 77 -1.38 -17.03 8.91
N PRO A 78 -1.46 -16.72 7.61
CA PRO A 78 -0.77 -17.51 6.61
C PRO A 78 0.73 -17.56 6.91
N GLN A 79 1.37 -18.70 6.65
CA GLN A 79 2.83 -18.84 6.77
C GLN A 79 3.57 -17.95 5.76
N SER A 80 4.83 -17.67 6.06
CA SER A 80 5.70 -16.87 5.19
C SER A 80 5.79 -17.46 3.78
N ARG A 81 5.72 -16.59 2.78
CA ARG A 81 5.68 -16.99 1.36
C ARG A 81 6.01 -15.83 0.43
N THR A 82 6.44 -16.19 -0.77
CA THR A 82 6.71 -15.29 -1.88
C THR A 82 5.78 -15.60 -3.05
N ASN A 83 5.59 -14.63 -3.95
CA ASN A 83 4.82 -14.77 -5.19
C ASN A 83 3.35 -15.20 -4.97
N ALA A 84 2.81 -14.91 -3.79
CA ALA A 84 1.41 -15.17 -3.50
C ALA A 84 0.51 -14.17 -4.23
N GLY A 85 -0.58 -14.65 -4.81
CA GLY A 85 -1.66 -13.79 -5.28
C GLY A 85 -2.56 -13.41 -4.11
N GLY A 86 -2.99 -12.16 -4.04
CA GLY A 86 -3.94 -11.70 -3.04
C GLY A 86 -4.95 -10.74 -3.64
N PHE A 87 -6.11 -10.64 -3.01
CA PHE A 87 -7.16 -9.70 -3.39
C PHE A 87 -7.87 -9.19 -2.14
N TYR A 88 -8.51 -8.03 -2.27
CA TYR A 88 -9.34 -7.48 -1.21
C TYR A 88 -10.82 -7.68 -1.55
N TYR A 89 -11.55 -8.33 -0.67
CA TYR A 89 -12.98 -8.58 -0.83
C TYR A 89 -13.79 -7.49 -0.13
N ASN A 90 -14.24 -6.51 -0.92
CA ASN A 90 -14.89 -5.30 -0.39
C ASN A 90 -16.19 -5.55 0.41
N GLU A 91 -16.94 -6.60 0.09
CA GLU A 91 -18.22 -6.88 0.76
C GLU A 91 -18.03 -7.36 2.20
N LYS A 92 -16.99 -8.16 2.44
CA LYS A 92 -16.62 -8.63 3.78
C LYS A 92 -15.55 -7.77 4.45
N GLU A 93 -14.97 -6.83 3.72
CA GLU A 93 -13.87 -5.98 4.17
C GLU A 93 -12.60 -6.78 4.55
N GLU A 94 -12.36 -7.88 3.84
CA GLU A 94 -11.30 -8.85 4.13
C GLU A 94 -10.19 -8.83 3.06
N PHE A 95 -8.93 -8.90 3.48
CA PHE A 95 -7.82 -9.24 2.60
C PHE A 95 -7.65 -10.76 2.54
N CYS A 96 -7.63 -11.32 1.33
CA CYS A 96 -7.56 -12.77 1.09
C CYS A 96 -6.27 -13.13 0.34
N ILE A 97 -5.65 -14.24 0.75
CA ILE A 97 -4.40 -14.80 0.22
C ILE A 97 -4.38 -16.32 0.33
#